data_AF-A0AAW2HWU7-F1
#
_entry.id   AF-A0AAW2HWU7-F1
#
_cell.length_a   1.000
_cell.length_b   1.000
_cell.length_c   1.000
_cell.angle_alpha   90.00
_cell.angle_beta   90.00
_cell.angle_gamma   90.00
#
_symmetry.space_group_name_H-M   'P 1'
#
loop_
_entity.id
_entity.type
_entity.pdbx_description
1 polymer ?
#
loop_
_entity_poly.entity_id
_entity_poly.type
_entity_poly.pdbx_seq_one_letter_code
_entity_poly.pdbx_strand_id
1 'polypeptide(L)'
;MDSERVPFCKLNPLDYKSIERKRRLTETEEIYEYVNLNGFYFYVNGEGKISCWSAKDKRRKTMTPKANQAVDSNDTYEFPYRKPEDLSWWQSFKREIYNKETHAVFGRTAKSWGGILTFYAVFFSALSALFSICMYGLMSTLSPDEPRYQLKESLIGTNPGLGFRPYSGDVEKHGSLIWYNASDEGNVKQWTSVLDKFLEDYHDSKHRENRVICDFDRPPAPGKVCDVSLSDFAPCTKENGYAYNQSAPCIFIKLNRIFNWVPEFYEQPEDLPEDMDEDLKQHIKERPVGERNVVWISCYGENPHDKESLGEVNYYPYRGFPGYYHPFRNTPGYLSPLVAVQFVRPKPHVLINIECRAWAKNIEYKRTLQNREGSVHFELQID
;
A
#
# COMPACT_ATOMS: atom_id res chain seq x y z
N MET A 1 48.67 -58.07 63.56
CA MET A 1 48.80 -58.32 62.11
C MET A 1 47.60 -57.66 61.47
N ASP A 2 47.71 -56.35 61.34
CA ASP A 2 46.57 -55.46 61.19
C ASP A 2 46.19 -55.30 59.72
N SER A 3 45.08 -55.93 59.32
CA SER A 3 44.45 -55.69 58.03
C SER A 3 43.51 -54.49 58.13
N GLU A 4 44.06 -53.28 58.12
CA GLU A 4 43.23 -52.06 58.11
C GLU A 4 42.91 -51.60 56.69
N ARG A 5 41.70 -52.03 56.30
CA ARG A 5 40.78 -51.58 55.23
C ARG A 5 41.15 -50.30 54.46
N VAL A 6 41.31 -50.46 53.14
CA VAL A 6 41.14 -49.40 52.14
C VAL A 6 39.65 -49.35 51.70
N PRO A 7 38.98 -48.18 51.69
CA PRO A 7 37.53 -48.10 51.53
C PRO A 7 37.17 -48.09 50.03
N PHE A 8 37.10 -49.28 49.43
CA PHE A 8 36.37 -49.47 48.18
C PHE A 8 34.96 -49.94 48.53
N CYS A 9 33.96 -49.18 48.08
CA CYS A 9 32.56 -49.25 48.51
C CYS A 9 32.03 -50.69 48.70
N LYS A 10 31.69 -51.08 49.93
CA LYS A 10 30.94 -52.32 50.24
C LYS A 10 29.49 -51.98 50.57
N LEU A 11 28.55 -52.73 50.00
CA LEU A 11 27.13 -52.75 50.37
C LEU A 11 26.80 -54.10 51.01
N ASN A 12 26.23 -54.09 52.22
CA ASN A 12 25.66 -55.29 52.85
C ASN A 12 24.20 -55.47 52.39
N PRO A 13 23.71 -56.71 52.21
CA PRO A 13 22.33 -56.97 51.86
C PRO A 13 21.48 -57.00 53.12
N LEU A 14 20.48 -56.11 53.18
CA LEU A 14 19.40 -55.95 54.17
C LEU A 14 19.42 -54.56 54.81
N ASP A 15 19.10 -53.55 54.00
CA ASP A 15 18.26 -52.43 54.42
C ASP A 15 17.85 -51.63 53.19
N TYR A 16 16.78 -52.08 52.55
CA TYR A 16 16.15 -51.34 51.45
C TYR A 16 14.98 -50.54 52.01
N LYS A 17 15.21 -49.27 52.37
CA LYS A 17 14.16 -48.26 52.35
C LYS A 17 14.72 -46.93 51.84
N SER A 18 14.14 -46.48 50.73
CA SER A 18 14.44 -45.29 49.91
C SER A 18 15.63 -45.40 48.94
N ILE A 19 15.38 -46.01 47.77
CA ILE A 19 16.12 -45.65 46.55
C ILE A 19 15.37 -44.50 45.88
N GLU A 20 15.96 -43.31 45.86
CA GLU A 20 15.50 -42.25 44.96
C GLU A 20 16.15 -42.42 43.59
N ARG A 21 15.36 -42.82 42.58
CA ARG A 21 15.75 -42.67 41.17
C ARG A 21 15.41 -41.25 40.71
N LYS A 22 16.42 -40.48 40.31
CA LYS A 22 16.21 -39.22 39.58
C LYS A 22 16.82 -39.34 38.20
N ARG A 23 15.97 -39.18 37.18
CA ARG A 23 16.37 -39.08 35.77
C ARG A 23 16.48 -37.59 35.45
N ARG A 24 17.70 -37.08 35.27
CA ARG A 24 17.92 -35.75 34.67
C ARG A 24 18.39 -35.98 33.24
N LEU A 25 17.54 -35.59 32.28
CA LEU A 25 17.88 -35.52 30.87
C LEU A 25 18.61 -34.20 30.64
N THR A 26 19.89 -34.27 30.26
CA THR A 26 20.58 -33.18 29.57
C THR A 26 21.25 -33.81 28.35
N GLU A 27 20.94 -33.26 27.18
CA GLU A 27 21.47 -33.63 25.86
C GLU A 27 22.93 -34.04 25.93
N THR A 28 23.15 -35.30 25.53
CA THR A 28 24.27 -35.73 24.70
C THR A 28 25.65 -35.18 25.05
N GLU A 29 26.56 -35.97 25.64
CA GLU A 29 26.62 -37.44 25.67
C GLU A 29 26.50 -38.02 27.09
N GLU A 30 25.23 -38.10 27.50
CA GLU A 30 24.54 -39.31 27.99
C GLU A 30 25.22 -40.14 29.09
N ILE A 31 24.93 -39.77 30.35
CA ILE A 31 25.12 -40.61 31.54
C ILE A 31 23.78 -41.24 31.91
N TYR A 32 23.73 -42.57 31.94
CA TYR A 32 22.52 -43.34 32.24
C TYR A 32 22.58 -43.92 33.66
N GLU A 33 21.66 -43.44 34.49
CA GLU A 33 21.33 -43.88 35.85
C GLU A 33 22.44 -43.77 36.91
N TYR A 34 22.08 -43.18 38.05
CA TYR A 34 22.89 -43.23 39.25
C TYR A 34 22.07 -43.70 40.45
N VAL A 35 22.70 -44.47 41.34
CA VAL A 35 22.11 -44.94 42.59
C VAL A 35 22.83 -44.25 43.75
N ASN A 36 22.06 -43.64 44.67
CA ASN A 36 22.58 -43.06 45.89
C ASN A 36 22.37 -44.04 47.04
N LEU A 37 23.46 -44.43 47.70
CA LEU A 37 23.43 -45.26 48.89
C LEU A 37 24.26 -44.55 49.97
N ASN A 38 23.58 -43.98 50.96
CA ASN A 38 24.18 -43.34 52.14
C ASN A 38 25.33 -42.35 51.81
N GLY A 39 25.13 -41.49 50.81
CA GLY A 39 26.06 -40.40 50.48
C GLY A 39 27.16 -40.76 49.47
N PHE A 40 27.10 -41.96 48.87
CA PHE A 40 27.90 -42.36 47.72
C PHE A 40 27.02 -42.49 46.47
N TYR A 41 27.49 -41.95 45.36
CA TYR A 41 26.80 -41.85 44.07
C TYR A 41 27.56 -42.65 43.02
N PHE A 42 26.91 -43.63 42.43
CA PHE A 42 27.50 -44.50 41.40
C PHE A 42 26.84 -44.21 40.07
N TYR A 43 27.60 -44.03 38.99
CA TYR A 43 27.06 -43.80 37.65
C TYR A 43 27.83 -44.57 36.58
N VAL A 44 27.13 -44.97 35.53
CA VAL A 44 27.66 -45.74 34.41
C VAL A 44 27.66 -44.86 33.16
N ASN A 45 28.79 -44.80 32.45
CA ASN A 45 28.87 -44.06 31.19
C ASN A 45 28.46 -44.94 29.99
N GLY A 46 28.22 -44.34 28.82
CA GLY A 46 27.81 -45.06 27.59
C GLY A 46 28.77 -46.14 27.08
N GLU A 47 30.00 -46.24 27.62
CA GLU A 47 30.97 -47.29 27.32
C GLU A 47 30.95 -48.47 28.32
N GLY A 48 30.05 -48.45 29.32
CA GLY A 48 29.93 -49.50 30.33
C GLY A 48 30.92 -49.41 31.50
N LYS A 49 31.62 -48.29 31.71
CA LYS A 49 32.51 -48.08 32.87
C LYS A 49 31.72 -47.51 34.06
N ILE A 50 31.94 -48.08 35.24
CA ILE A 50 31.28 -47.70 36.50
C ILE A 50 32.18 -46.75 37.30
N SER A 51 31.63 -45.59 37.68
CA SER A 51 32.33 -44.56 38.48
C SER A 51 31.58 -44.29 39.78
N CYS A 52 32.31 -43.98 40.86
CA CYS A 52 31.72 -43.65 42.17
C CYS A 52 32.21 -42.29 42.71
N TRP A 53 31.34 -41.58 43.40
CA TRP A 53 31.59 -40.28 44.03
C TRP A 53 31.02 -40.22 45.45
N SER A 54 31.77 -39.72 46.44
CA SER A 54 31.30 -39.51 47.82
C SER A 54 31.10 -38.03 48.11
N ALA A 55 30.00 -37.66 48.77
CA ALA A 55 29.75 -36.27 49.13
C ALA A 55 30.69 -35.72 50.22
N LYS A 56 31.32 -36.60 51.03
CA LYS A 56 32.23 -36.21 52.13
C LYS A 56 33.69 -36.06 51.70
N ASP A 57 34.08 -36.61 50.56
CA ASP A 57 35.43 -36.48 50.00
C ASP A 57 35.29 -36.14 48.52
N LYS A 58 35.49 -34.86 48.17
CA LYS A 58 35.16 -34.27 46.84
C LYS A 58 36.08 -34.75 45.70
N ARG A 59 36.59 -35.98 45.73
CA ARG A 59 37.41 -36.57 44.66
C ARG A 59 36.62 -37.62 43.90
N ARG A 60 36.36 -37.38 42.60
CA ARG A 60 35.94 -38.42 41.65
C ARG A 60 37.12 -39.35 41.41
N LYS A 61 36.90 -40.66 41.49
CA LYS A 61 37.90 -41.67 41.14
C LYS A 61 37.36 -42.54 40.00
N THR A 62 38.08 -42.60 38.91
CA THR A 62 37.81 -43.42 37.72
C THR A 62 38.78 -44.58 37.68
N MET A 63 38.31 -45.77 37.33
CA MET A 63 39.14 -46.95 37.10
C MET A 63 39.53 -46.99 35.62
N THR A 64 40.83 -47.05 35.31
CA THR A 64 41.33 -47.32 33.95
C THR A 64 42.40 -48.42 33.99
N PRO A 65 42.44 -49.32 32.98
CA PRO A 65 43.53 -50.28 32.85
C PRO A 65 44.79 -49.60 32.29
N LYS A 66 45.95 -50.05 32.78
CA LYS A 66 47.29 -49.54 32.44
C LYS A 66 47.69 -49.84 30.98
N ALA A 67 48.40 -48.91 30.33
CA ALA A 67 49.65 -49.21 29.61
C ALA A 67 50.43 -47.94 29.19
N ASN A 68 51.64 -47.85 29.76
CA ASN A 68 52.93 -47.47 29.19
C ASN A 68 53.27 -46.05 28.65
N GLN A 69 54.41 -45.61 29.21
CA GLN A 69 55.45 -44.71 28.74
C GLN A 69 55.38 -43.21 29.09
N ALA A 70 56.54 -42.76 29.55
CA ALA A 70 56.79 -41.61 30.38
C ALA A 70 57.14 -40.38 29.53
N VAL A 71 56.51 -39.25 29.84
CA VAL A 71 57.01 -37.90 29.54
C VAL A 71 56.74 -37.05 30.79
N ASP A 72 57.72 -36.23 31.10
CA ASP A 72 57.93 -35.50 32.35
C ASP A 72 56.84 -34.45 32.65
N SER A 73 56.77 -34.10 33.94
CA SER A 73 55.70 -33.38 34.63
C SER A 73 55.65 -31.85 34.48
N ASN A 74 54.43 -31.30 34.64
CA ASN A 74 54.03 -29.91 34.94
C ASN A 74 54.04 -28.86 33.82
N ASP A 75 52.92 -28.75 33.11
CA ASP A 75 52.38 -27.46 32.64
C ASP A 75 50.85 -27.47 32.74
N THR A 76 50.32 -26.92 33.83
CA THR A 76 48.90 -26.57 33.95
C THR A 76 48.64 -25.33 33.10
N TYR A 77 47.90 -25.49 32.00
CA TYR A 77 47.33 -24.36 31.25
C TYR A 77 46.28 -23.64 32.11
N GLU A 78 46.67 -22.55 32.78
CA GLU A 78 45.72 -21.55 33.27
C GLU A 78 45.22 -20.71 32.09
N PHE A 79 43.90 -20.67 31.87
CA PHE A 79 43.30 -19.67 30.99
C PHE A 79 43.42 -18.29 31.67
N PRO A 80 44.17 -17.32 31.12
CA PRO A 80 44.27 -16.01 31.73
C PRO A 80 42.95 -15.26 31.54
N TYR A 81 42.11 -15.24 32.57
CA TYR A 81 41.01 -14.28 32.64
C TYR A 81 41.61 -12.88 32.84
N ARG A 82 41.70 -12.10 31.76
CA ARG A 82 41.98 -10.66 31.88
C ARG A 82 40.83 -10.01 32.65
N LYS A 83 41.11 -9.44 33.81
CA LYS A 83 40.16 -8.59 34.54
C LYS A 83 39.71 -7.45 33.60
N PRO A 84 38.41 -7.20 33.40
CA PRO A 84 37.97 -6.11 32.55
C PRO A 84 38.49 -4.80 33.12
N GLU A 85 39.07 -3.95 32.26
CA GLU A 85 39.52 -2.62 32.65
C GLU A 85 38.32 -1.75 33.05
N ASP A 86 38.42 -1.10 34.22
CA ASP A 86 37.42 -0.15 34.72
C ASP A 86 37.48 1.15 33.90
N LEU A 87 36.78 1.16 32.75
CA LEU A 87 36.74 2.30 31.84
C LEU A 87 35.48 3.15 32.08
N SER A 88 35.66 4.47 32.05
CA SER A 88 34.54 5.43 32.08
C SER A 88 33.60 5.16 30.91
N TRP A 89 32.29 5.40 31.08
CA TRP A 89 31.26 5.17 30.06
C TRP A 89 31.64 5.73 28.67
N TRP A 90 32.20 6.94 28.63
CA TRP A 90 32.65 7.58 27.39
C TRP A 90 33.89 6.92 26.76
N GLN A 91 34.76 6.33 27.57
CA GLN A 91 35.94 5.62 27.09
C GLN A 91 35.57 4.22 26.57
N SER A 92 34.63 3.54 27.26
CA SER A 92 34.03 2.29 26.79
C SER A 92 33.28 2.48 25.48
N PHE A 93 32.50 3.55 25.35
CA PHE A 93 31.80 3.89 24.10
C PHE A 93 32.77 4.19 22.95
N LYS A 94 33.83 4.97 23.20
CA LYS A 94 34.87 5.23 22.19
C LYS A 94 35.61 3.96 21.77
N ARG A 95 35.91 3.06 22.72
CA ARG A 95 36.55 1.76 22.45
C ARG A 95 35.64 0.80 21.68
N GLU A 96 34.32 0.87 21.90
CA GLU A 96 33.33 0.06 21.19
C GLU A 96 33.21 0.49 19.72
N ILE A 97 33.23 1.81 19.45
CA ILE A 97 33.23 2.35 18.10
C ILE A 97 34.54 2.00 17.37
N TYR A 98 35.68 2.27 18.00
CA TYR A 98 36.98 2.01 17.42
C TYR A 98 38.01 1.59 18.47
N ASN A 99 38.48 0.35 18.37
CA ASN A 99 39.56 -0.15 19.18
C ASN A 99 40.90 0.04 18.45
N LYS A 100 41.72 0.98 18.94
CA LYS A 100 43.02 1.35 18.35
C LYS A 100 44.05 0.22 18.42
N GLU A 101 43.94 -0.71 19.38
CA GLU A 101 44.91 -1.80 19.56
C GLU A 101 44.67 -2.98 18.60
N THR A 102 43.39 -3.26 18.30
CA THR A 102 42.99 -4.37 17.42
C THR A 102 42.56 -3.90 16.02
N HIS A 103 42.58 -2.58 15.77
CA HIS A 103 42.01 -1.93 14.59
C HIS A 103 40.59 -2.43 14.26
N ALA A 104 39.81 -2.72 15.31
CA ALA A 104 38.43 -3.21 15.18
C ALA A 104 37.45 -2.02 15.23
N VAL A 105 36.48 -2.02 14.33
CA VAL A 105 35.39 -1.04 14.28
C VAL A 105 34.11 -1.78 14.63
N PHE A 106 33.33 -1.30 15.62
CA PHE A 106 32.14 -1.98 16.15
C PHE A 106 32.39 -3.47 16.48
N GLY A 107 33.49 -3.74 17.19
CA GLY A 107 33.83 -5.08 17.65
C GLY A 107 34.31 -6.07 16.56
N ARG A 108 34.47 -5.66 15.29
CA ARG A 108 34.98 -6.52 14.20
C ARG A 108 36.20 -5.93 13.51
N THR A 109 37.15 -6.79 13.11
CA THR A 109 38.33 -6.38 12.33
C THR A 109 37.96 -6.01 10.90
N ALA A 110 38.74 -5.16 10.24
CA ALA A 110 38.52 -4.74 8.85
C ALA A 110 38.40 -5.93 7.87
N LYS A 111 39.16 -7.01 8.10
CA LYS A 111 39.08 -8.26 7.32
C LYS A 111 37.72 -8.96 7.48
N SER A 112 37.17 -8.98 8.70
CA SER A 112 35.84 -9.54 8.96
C SER A 112 34.76 -8.68 8.31
N TRP A 113 34.84 -7.34 8.44
CA TRP A 113 33.95 -6.41 7.75
C TRP A 113 33.98 -6.59 6.23
N GLY A 114 35.16 -6.66 5.61
CA GLY A 114 35.30 -6.94 4.19
C GLY A 114 34.67 -8.26 3.78
N GLY A 115 34.84 -9.33 4.58
CA GLY A 115 34.19 -10.62 4.33
C GLY A 115 32.66 -10.55 4.42
N ILE A 116 32.13 -9.86 5.42
CA ILE A 116 30.67 -9.67 5.61
C ILE A 116 30.09 -8.84 4.46
N LEU A 117 30.72 -7.72 4.13
CA LEU A 117 30.28 -6.83 3.05
C LEU A 117 30.33 -7.56 1.70
N THR A 118 31.39 -8.31 1.43
CA THR A 118 31.51 -9.10 0.19
C THR A 118 30.43 -10.18 0.14
N PHE A 119 30.19 -10.90 1.25
CA PHE A 119 29.12 -11.89 1.34
C PHE A 119 27.75 -11.26 1.05
N TYR A 120 27.39 -10.18 1.72
CA TYR A 120 26.10 -9.51 1.50
C TYR A 120 26.01 -8.90 0.11
N ALA A 121 27.09 -8.35 -0.44
CA ALA A 121 27.11 -7.83 -1.80
C ALA A 121 26.79 -8.95 -2.82
N VAL A 122 27.45 -10.10 -2.73
CA VAL A 122 27.19 -11.25 -3.61
C VAL A 122 25.78 -11.81 -3.38
N PHE A 123 25.39 -11.98 -2.13
CA PHE A 123 24.08 -12.52 -1.75
C PHE A 123 22.93 -11.65 -2.28
N PHE A 124 22.96 -10.34 -2.03
CA PHE A 124 21.92 -9.43 -2.51
C PHE A 124 21.98 -9.23 -4.03
N SER A 125 23.15 -9.32 -4.66
CA SER A 125 23.25 -9.31 -6.13
C SER A 125 22.54 -10.52 -6.74
N ALA A 126 22.76 -11.72 -6.19
CA ALA A 126 22.09 -12.94 -6.64
C ALA A 126 20.57 -12.88 -6.38
N LEU A 127 20.15 -12.38 -5.21
CA LEU A 127 18.74 -12.20 -4.87
C LEU A 127 18.06 -11.19 -5.80
N SER A 128 18.71 -10.06 -6.10
CA SER A 128 18.20 -9.06 -7.03
C SER A 128 18.09 -9.63 -8.45
N ALA A 129 19.07 -10.41 -8.89
CA ALA A 129 19.02 -11.03 -10.22
C ALA A 129 17.85 -12.03 -10.32
N LEU A 130 17.64 -12.86 -9.30
CA LEU A 130 16.49 -13.78 -9.24
C LEU A 130 15.17 -13.00 -9.28
N PHE A 131 15.02 -11.95 -8.49
CA PHE A 131 13.84 -11.09 -8.50
C PHE A 131 13.60 -10.46 -9.88
N SER A 132 14.65 -9.93 -10.53
CA SER A 132 14.55 -9.34 -11.86
C SER A 132 14.11 -10.37 -12.91
N ILE A 133 14.60 -11.60 -12.87
CA ILE A 133 14.18 -12.67 -13.79
C ILE A 133 12.70 -13.02 -13.57
N CYS A 134 12.28 -13.19 -12.32
CA CYS A 134 10.87 -13.45 -11.99
C CYS A 134 9.96 -12.29 -12.43
N MET A 135 10.37 -11.05 -12.19
CA MET A 135 9.62 -9.86 -12.59
C MET A 135 9.56 -9.71 -14.11
N TYR A 136 10.65 -10.02 -14.82
CA TYR A 136 10.65 -10.04 -16.29
C TYR A 136 9.68 -11.09 -16.85
N GLY A 137 9.68 -12.29 -16.26
CA GLY A 137 8.71 -13.33 -16.60
C GLY A 137 7.26 -12.93 -16.33
N LEU A 138 6.99 -12.16 -15.26
CA LEU A 138 5.66 -11.61 -15.02
C LEU A 138 5.29 -10.57 -16.10
N MET A 139 6.17 -9.60 -16.37
CA MET A 139 5.91 -8.54 -17.34
C MET A 139 5.73 -9.06 -18.77
N SER A 140 6.39 -10.17 -19.14
CA SER A 140 6.20 -10.78 -20.46
C SER A 140 4.83 -11.46 -20.63
N THR A 141 4.11 -11.75 -19.55
CA THR A 141 2.74 -12.28 -19.59
C THR A 141 1.66 -11.20 -19.65
N LEU A 142 2.04 -9.92 -19.54
CA LEU A 142 1.11 -8.80 -19.51
C LEU A 142 1.11 -8.08 -20.87
N SER A 143 -0.09 -7.81 -21.39
CA SER A 143 -0.27 -6.97 -22.57
C SER A 143 -0.07 -5.49 -22.21
N PRO A 144 0.57 -4.68 -23.08
CA PRO A 144 0.65 -3.23 -22.89
C PRO A 144 -0.69 -2.52 -23.18
N ASP A 145 -1.57 -3.13 -23.97
CA ASP A 145 -2.77 -2.46 -24.49
C ASP A 145 -3.99 -2.64 -23.57
N GLU A 146 -4.09 -3.79 -22.89
CA GLU A 146 -5.24 -4.14 -22.07
C GLU A 146 -4.85 -4.78 -20.73
N PRO A 147 -5.58 -4.46 -19.64
CA PRO A 147 -5.37 -5.12 -18.35
C PRO A 147 -5.86 -6.57 -18.40
N ARG A 148 -5.10 -7.47 -17.77
CA ARG A 148 -5.41 -8.90 -17.71
C ARG A 148 -6.72 -9.22 -16.98
N TYR A 149 -6.98 -8.54 -15.86
CA TYR A 149 -8.22 -8.66 -15.11
C TYR A 149 -9.06 -7.42 -15.36
N GLN A 150 -10.28 -7.60 -15.82
CA GLN A 150 -11.17 -6.53 -16.26
C GLN A 150 -12.44 -6.52 -15.40
N LEU A 151 -13.03 -5.34 -15.21
CA LEU A 151 -14.35 -5.19 -14.58
C LEU A 151 -14.42 -5.90 -13.21
N LYS A 152 -15.33 -6.86 -13.03
CA LYS A 152 -15.56 -7.57 -11.76
C LYS A 152 -14.37 -8.41 -11.30
N GLU A 153 -13.51 -8.83 -12.21
CA GLU A 153 -12.28 -9.57 -11.87
C GLU A 153 -11.15 -8.64 -11.44
N SER A 154 -11.26 -7.35 -11.75
CA SER A 154 -10.28 -6.34 -11.40
C SER A 154 -10.55 -5.75 -10.02
N LEU A 155 -9.49 -5.27 -9.36
CA LEU A 155 -9.61 -4.55 -8.07
C LEU A 155 -10.40 -3.23 -8.21
N ILE A 156 -10.43 -2.64 -9.41
CA ILE A 156 -11.15 -1.37 -9.69
C ILE A 156 -12.67 -1.61 -9.71
N GLY A 157 -13.11 -2.81 -10.10
CA GLY A 157 -14.51 -3.18 -10.20
C GLY A 157 -15.21 -2.64 -11.45
N THR A 158 -16.54 -2.58 -11.39
CA THR A 158 -17.43 -2.14 -12.49
C THR A 158 -18.02 -0.75 -12.30
N ASN A 159 -17.72 -0.08 -11.20
CA ASN A 159 -18.38 1.16 -10.84
C ASN A 159 -17.47 2.38 -11.07
N PRO A 160 -17.67 3.16 -12.13
CA PRO A 160 -16.84 4.34 -12.39
C PRO A 160 -17.12 5.45 -11.36
N GLY A 161 -16.05 6.03 -10.83
CA GLY A 161 -16.12 7.28 -10.07
C GLY A 161 -16.21 8.51 -10.97
N LEU A 162 -16.55 9.64 -10.36
CA LEU A 162 -16.49 10.97 -10.97
C LEU A 162 -15.28 11.74 -10.45
N GLY A 163 -14.68 12.56 -11.31
CA GLY A 163 -13.70 13.57 -10.95
C GLY A 163 -14.15 14.95 -11.38
N PHE A 164 -13.71 15.98 -10.66
CA PHE A 164 -13.98 17.38 -10.99
C PHE A 164 -12.67 18.14 -11.28
N ARG A 165 -12.77 19.22 -12.04
CA ARG A 165 -11.69 20.18 -12.32
C ARG A 165 -12.26 21.60 -12.32
N PRO A 166 -11.55 22.61 -11.77
CA PRO A 166 -10.19 22.51 -11.24
C PRO A 166 -10.15 22.00 -9.80
N TYR A 167 -8.98 21.56 -9.35
CA TYR A 167 -8.69 21.31 -7.93
C TYR A 167 -7.39 22.04 -7.56
N SER A 168 -7.23 22.40 -6.30
CA SER A 168 -6.03 23.06 -5.80
C SER A 168 -4.84 22.08 -5.86
N GLY A 169 -3.70 22.53 -6.37
CA GLY A 169 -2.51 21.67 -6.53
C GLY A 169 -2.03 21.03 -5.22
N ASP A 170 -2.33 21.66 -4.09
CA ASP A 170 -2.05 21.18 -2.73
C ASP A 170 -3.31 20.53 -2.12
N VAL A 171 -3.72 19.38 -2.66
CA VAL A 171 -4.89 18.60 -2.19
C VAL A 171 -4.80 18.30 -0.68
N GLU A 172 -3.60 18.13 -0.14
CA GLU A 172 -3.39 17.86 1.29
C GLU A 172 -3.75 19.04 2.20
N LYS A 173 -3.62 20.28 1.71
CA LYS A 173 -3.86 21.50 2.51
C LYS A 173 -5.23 22.10 2.27
N HIS A 174 -5.69 22.06 1.03
CA HIS A 174 -6.90 22.76 0.59
C HIS A 174 -8.03 21.81 0.22
N GLY A 175 -7.81 20.49 0.26
CA GLY A 175 -8.85 19.50 0.01
C GLY A 175 -9.55 19.68 -1.33
N SER A 176 -10.87 19.54 -1.33
CA SER A 176 -11.75 19.75 -2.48
C SER A 176 -12.34 21.16 -2.57
N LEU A 177 -11.76 22.14 -1.86
CA LEU A 177 -12.23 23.52 -1.85
C LEU A 177 -11.75 24.29 -3.08
N ILE A 178 -12.72 24.87 -3.79
CA ILE A 178 -12.53 25.89 -4.81
C ILE A 178 -12.92 27.22 -4.19
N TRP A 179 -11.93 27.90 -3.61
CA TRP A 179 -12.09 29.25 -3.08
C TRP A 179 -11.47 30.25 -4.04
N TYR A 180 -12.24 31.26 -4.44
CA TYR A 180 -11.68 32.37 -5.17
C TYR A 180 -12.36 33.71 -4.86
N ASN A 181 -11.61 34.79 -5.00
CA ASN A 181 -12.14 36.14 -4.94
C ASN A 181 -12.39 36.65 -6.36
N ALA A 182 -13.65 36.97 -6.69
CA ALA A 182 -14.03 37.42 -8.02
C ALA A 182 -13.48 38.81 -8.37
N SER A 183 -13.13 39.61 -7.36
CA SER A 183 -12.54 40.94 -7.52
C SER A 183 -11.02 40.89 -7.75
N ASP A 184 -10.35 39.81 -7.35
CA ASP A 184 -8.90 39.64 -7.52
C ASP A 184 -8.58 38.83 -8.79
N GLU A 185 -8.16 39.53 -9.84
CA GLU A 185 -7.73 38.90 -11.09
C GLU A 185 -6.59 37.89 -10.92
N GLY A 186 -5.68 38.10 -9.95
CA GLY A 186 -4.55 37.19 -9.72
C GLY A 186 -5.03 35.83 -9.23
N ASN A 187 -5.99 35.85 -8.32
CA ASN A 187 -6.59 34.64 -7.76
C ASN A 187 -7.48 33.92 -8.79
N VAL A 188 -8.25 34.65 -9.60
CA VAL A 188 -8.97 34.05 -10.75
C VAL A 188 -8.01 33.43 -11.77
N LYS A 189 -6.89 34.09 -12.06
CA LYS A 189 -5.85 33.56 -12.96
C LYS A 189 -5.26 32.24 -12.48
N GLN A 190 -5.14 32.04 -11.18
CA GLN A 190 -4.69 30.76 -10.61
C GLN A 190 -5.62 29.62 -11.06
N TRP A 191 -6.93 29.76 -10.90
CA TRP A 191 -7.89 28.71 -11.26
C TRP A 191 -8.03 28.50 -12.76
N THR A 192 -8.10 29.59 -13.53
CA THR A 192 -8.18 29.52 -14.99
C THR A 192 -6.92 28.90 -15.60
N SER A 193 -5.73 29.13 -15.01
CA SER A 193 -4.48 28.49 -15.48
C SER A 193 -4.46 26.97 -15.23
N VAL A 194 -5.07 26.51 -14.14
CA VAL A 194 -5.23 25.06 -13.85
C VAL A 194 -6.17 24.42 -14.87
N LEU A 195 -7.25 25.12 -15.24
CA LEU A 195 -8.17 24.67 -16.29
C LEU A 195 -7.49 24.65 -17.67
N ASP A 196 -6.73 25.69 -18.02
CA ASP A 196 -5.97 25.74 -19.27
C ASP A 196 -5.02 24.56 -19.41
N LYS A 197 -4.26 24.26 -18.35
CA LYS A 197 -3.35 23.10 -18.32
C LYS A 197 -4.12 21.78 -18.43
N PHE A 198 -5.29 21.68 -17.81
CA PHE A 198 -6.13 20.49 -17.91
C PHE A 198 -6.69 20.27 -19.32
N LEU A 199 -7.07 21.35 -20.01
CA LEU A 199 -7.64 21.29 -21.36
C LEU A 199 -6.59 21.23 -22.48
N GLU A 200 -5.30 21.36 -22.17
CA GLU A 200 -4.20 21.28 -23.13
C GLU A 200 -4.23 19.97 -23.95
N ASP A 201 -4.54 18.84 -23.31
CA ASP A 201 -4.68 17.52 -23.95
C ASP A 201 -5.81 17.49 -25.01
N TYR A 202 -6.83 18.34 -24.84
CA TYR A 202 -7.98 18.44 -25.74
C TYR A 202 -7.68 19.40 -26.90
N HIS A 203 -6.79 20.37 -26.70
CA HIS A 203 -6.26 21.18 -27.79
C HIS A 203 -5.24 20.41 -28.66
N ASP A 204 -4.48 19.51 -28.04
CA ASP A 204 -3.37 18.81 -28.70
C ASP A 204 -3.82 18.09 -29.98
N SER A 205 -2.95 18.18 -30.99
CA SER A 205 -3.11 17.58 -32.30
C SER A 205 -2.58 16.14 -32.40
N LYS A 206 -1.96 15.63 -31.32
CA LYS A 206 -1.52 14.24 -31.27
C LYS A 206 -2.68 13.27 -31.52
N HIS A 207 -2.48 12.39 -32.49
CA HIS A 207 -3.43 11.35 -32.90
C HIS A 207 -4.77 11.86 -33.44
N ARG A 208 -4.82 13.08 -34.00
CA ARG A 208 -6.05 13.61 -34.65
C ARG A 208 -6.56 12.73 -35.77
N GLU A 209 -5.70 11.95 -36.44
CA GLU A 209 -6.08 10.98 -37.46
C GLU A 209 -7.03 9.89 -36.94
N ASN A 210 -7.02 9.62 -35.63
CA ASN A 210 -7.89 8.63 -35.00
C ASN A 210 -9.18 9.24 -34.43
N ARG A 211 -9.27 10.58 -34.38
CA ARG A 211 -10.42 11.28 -33.84
C ARG A 211 -11.44 11.55 -34.95
N VAL A 212 -12.71 11.27 -34.67
CA VAL A 212 -13.83 11.51 -35.57
C VAL A 212 -14.96 12.21 -34.82
N ILE A 213 -15.72 13.05 -35.52
CA ILE A 213 -16.91 13.67 -34.94
C ILE A 213 -17.99 12.59 -34.81
N CYS A 214 -18.41 12.34 -33.57
CA CYS A 214 -19.41 11.34 -33.25
C CYS A 214 -20.76 11.98 -32.93
N ASP A 215 -21.80 11.20 -33.11
CA ASP A 215 -23.18 11.55 -32.78
C ASP A 215 -23.93 10.29 -32.30
N PHE A 216 -25.14 10.45 -31.76
CA PHE A 216 -25.98 9.33 -31.31
C PHE A 216 -26.27 8.33 -32.45
N ASP A 217 -26.47 8.84 -33.67
CA ASP A 217 -26.69 8.00 -34.87
C ASP A 217 -25.40 7.55 -35.56
N ARG A 218 -24.26 8.15 -35.19
CA ARG A 218 -22.96 7.93 -35.85
C ARG A 218 -21.87 7.62 -34.82
N PRO A 219 -21.86 6.38 -34.28
CA PRO A 219 -20.81 5.93 -33.39
C PRO A 219 -19.47 5.76 -34.13
N PRO A 220 -18.33 5.79 -33.43
CA PRO A 220 -17.02 5.66 -34.05
C PRO A 220 -16.82 4.25 -34.61
N ALA A 221 -16.17 4.17 -35.78
CA ALA A 221 -15.76 2.89 -36.36
C ALA A 221 -14.67 2.21 -35.48
N PRO A 222 -14.49 0.88 -35.57
CA PRO A 222 -13.45 0.18 -34.82
C PRO A 222 -12.06 0.79 -35.05
N GLY A 223 -11.34 1.12 -33.97
CA GLY A 223 -10.01 1.75 -34.02
C GLY A 223 -10.03 3.28 -34.16
N LYS A 224 -11.21 3.90 -34.28
CA LYS A 224 -11.39 5.36 -34.17
C LYS A 224 -12.00 5.72 -32.82
N VAL A 225 -11.86 6.98 -32.44
CA VAL A 225 -12.35 7.54 -31.17
C VAL A 225 -13.09 8.83 -31.44
N CYS A 226 -14.01 9.18 -30.55
CA CYS A 226 -14.76 10.42 -30.69
C CYS A 226 -13.92 11.62 -30.29
N ASP A 227 -13.98 12.66 -31.11
CA ASP A 227 -13.40 13.97 -30.78
C ASP A 227 -14.27 14.70 -29.76
N VAL A 228 -13.64 15.53 -28.93
CA VAL A 228 -14.33 16.38 -27.95
C VAL A 228 -14.06 17.83 -28.33
N SER A 229 -15.05 18.49 -28.92
CA SER A 229 -14.88 19.88 -29.37
C SER A 229 -15.02 20.86 -28.21
N LEU A 230 -13.98 21.64 -27.96
CA LEU A 230 -13.98 22.66 -26.90
C LEU A 230 -14.92 23.84 -27.20
N SER A 231 -15.32 24.04 -28.45
CA SER A 231 -16.30 25.07 -28.85
C SER A 231 -17.66 24.88 -28.20
N ASP A 232 -18.04 23.62 -27.96
CA ASP A 232 -19.40 23.26 -27.56
C ASP A 232 -19.63 23.56 -26.07
N PHE A 233 -18.56 23.92 -25.34
CA PHE A 233 -18.60 24.27 -23.93
C PHE A 233 -18.92 25.74 -23.68
N ALA A 234 -19.18 26.57 -24.71
CA ALA A 234 -19.54 27.97 -24.51
C ALA A 234 -20.76 28.11 -23.57
N PRO A 235 -20.69 28.95 -22.51
CA PRO A 235 -19.70 30.01 -22.25
C PRO A 235 -18.44 29.59 -21.49
N CYS A 236 -18.30 28.33 -21.06
CA CYS A 236 -17.17 27.78 -20.30
C CYS A 236 -15.90 27.54 -21.15
N THR A 237 -15.51 28.52 -21.96
CA THR A 237 -14.28 28.45 -22.77
C THR A 237 -13.18 29.34 -22.20
N LYS A 238 -11.95 29.15 -22.70
CA LYS A 238 -10.77 29.92 -22.30
C LYS A 238 -10.94 31.41 -22.57
N GLU A 239 -11.59 31.77 -23.68
CA GLU A 239 -11.78 33.17 -24.10
C GLU A 239 -12.62 33.94 -23.08
N ASN A 240 -13.58 33.27 -22.43
CA ASN A 240 -14.45 33.83 -21.41
C ASN A 240 -13.90 33.65 -19.98
N GLY A 241 -12.67 33.13 -19.82
CA GLY A 241 -12.08 32.83 -18.51
C GLY A 241 -12.90 31.83 -17.70
N TYR A 242 -13.56 30.87 -18.38
CA TYR A 242 -14.45 29.88 -17.76
C TYR A 242 -15.52 30.48 -16.84
N ALA A 243 -15.96 31.71 -17.14
CA ALA A 243 -16.93 32.50 -16.39
C ALA A 243 -16.58 32.80 -14.91
N TYR A 244 -15.33 32.60 -14.49
CA TYR A 244 -14.86 32.98 -13.15
C TYR A 244 -14.97 34.49 -12.90
N ASN A 245 -14.71 35.30 -13.94
CA ASN A 245 -14.82 36.77 -13.90
C ASN A 245 -16.24 37.28 -13.64
N GLN A 246 -17.27 36.45 -13.88
CA GLN A 246 -18.68 36.81 -13.71
C GLN A 246 -19.25 36.30 -12.39
N SER A 247 -18.39 35.82 -11.48
CA SER A 247 -18.80 35.08 -10.28
C SER A 247 -19.68 33.86 -10.58
N ALA A 248 -19.55 33.30 -11.79
CA ALA A 248 -20.35 32.21 -12.30
C ALA A 248 -19.46 31.07 -12.81
N PRO A 249 -18.64 30.45 -11.93
CA PRO A 249 -17.53 29.59 -12.33
C PRO A 249 -18.02 28.32 -13.02
N CYS A 250 -17.27 27.91 -14.05
CA CYS A 250 -17.46 26.61 -14.69
C CYS A 250 -16.53 25.55 -14.11
N ILE A 251 -17.10 24.43 -13.68
CA ILE A 251 -16.39 23.27 -13.15
C ILE A 251 -16.59 22.10 -14.10
N PHE A 252 -15.51 21.49 -14.57
CA PHE A 252 -15.57 20.35 -15.47
C PHE A 252 -15.68 19.04 -14.68
N ILE A 253 -16.69 18.26 -14.99
CA ILE A 253 -16.91 16.91 -14.47
C ILE A 253 -16.46 15.89 -15.51
N LYS A 254 -15.75 14.86 -15.05
CA LYS A 254 -15.16 13.81 -15.87
C LYS A 254 -15.46 12.44 -15.25
N LEU A 255 -15.89 11.49 -16.08
CA LEU A 255 -16.05 10.10 -15.67
C LEU A 255 -14.71 9.36 -15.71
N ASN A 256 -14.43 8.58 -14.65
CA ASN A 256 -13.22 7.77 -14.59
C ASN A 256 -13.23 6.68 -15.68
N ARG A 257 -12.08 6.48 -16.33
CA ARG A 257 -11.93 5.51 -17.41
C ARG A 257 -11.78 4.11 -16.83
N ILE A 258 -12.70 3.20 -17.16
CA ILE A 258 -12.57 1.77 -16.89
C ILE A 258 -12.50 1.04 -18.23
N PHE A 259 -11.49 0.20 -18.40
CA PHE A 259 -11.28 -0.56 -19.63
C PHE A 259 -12.47 -1.49 -19.91
N ASN A 260 -12.98 -1.48 -21.14
CA ASN A 260 -14.14 -2.25 -21.59
C ASN A 260 -15.44 -2.03 -20.80
N TRP A 261 -15.54 -0.97 -19.99
CA TRP A 261 -16.79 -0.63 -19.32
C TRP A 261 -17.81 -0.04 -20.29
N VAL A 262 -19.01 -0.61 -20.28
CA VAL A 262 -20.15 -0.17 -21.09
C VAL A 262 -21.26 0.30 -20.14
N PRO A 263 -21.72 1.55 -20.25
CA PRO A 263 -22.85 2.05 -19.46
C PRO A 263 -24.16 1.35 -19.82
N GLU A 264 -24.99 1.11 -18.80
CA GLU A 264 -26.38 0.66 -18.97
C GLU A 264 -27.33 1.85 -18.79
N PHE A 265 -27.98 2.29 -19.86
CA PHE A 265 -28.78 3.52 -19.87
C PHE A 265 -30.22 3.34 -19.39
N TYR A 266 -30.87 4.46 -19.08
CA TYR A 266 -32.31 4.52 -18.85
C TYR A 266 -33.03 4.81 -20.18
N GLU A 267 -33.52 3.76 -20.84
CA GLU A 267 -34.23 3.89 -22.12
C GLU A 267 -35.67 4.40 -21.92
N GLN A 268 -36.33 3.87 -20.90
CA GLN A 268 -37.74 4.13 -20.60
C GLN A 268 -37.89 5.11 -19.42
N PRO A 269 -38.86 6.05 -19.47
CA PRO A 269 -39.15 6.94 -18.34
C PRO A 269 -39.51 6.21 -17.04
N GLU A 270 -40.03 4.99 -17.13
CA GLU A 270 -40.41 4.14 -16.02
C GLU A 270 -39.20 3.51 -15.31
N ASP A 271 -38.06 3.41 -15.99
CA ASP A 271 -36.81 2.90 -15.42
C ASP A 271 -36.08 3.94 -14.55
N LEU A 272 -36.57 5.18 -14.52
CA LEU A 272 -35.92 6.28 -13.80
C LEU A 272 -36.02 6.05 -12.28
N PRO A 273 -34.88 6.08 -11.55
CA PRO A 273 -34.87 5.90 -10.11
C PRO A 273 -35.74 6.94 -9.39
N GLU A 274 -36.40 6.53 -8.29
CA GLU A 274 -37.22 7.43 -7.48
C GLU A 274 -36.40 8.59 -6.88
N ASP A 275 -35.15 8.32 -6.49
CA ASP A 275 -34.22 9.26 -5.87
C ASP A 275 -33.58 10.24 -6.85
N MET A 276 -33.83 10.10 -8.15
CA MET A 276 -33.38 11.06 -9.16
C MET A 276 -34.15 12.38 -9.05
N ASP A 277 -33.45 13.50 -9.24
CA ASP A 277 -34.05 14.82 -9.18
C ASP A 277 -35.15 14.99 -10.24
N GLU A 278 -36.27 15.63 -9.87
CA GLU A 278 -37.44 15.79 -10.76
C GLU A 278 -37.13 16.62 -12.01
N ASP A 279 -36.23 17.60 -11.90
CA ASP A 279 -35.79 18.41 -13.05
C ASP A 279 -35.01 17.56 -14.06
N LEU A 280 -34.18 16.62 -13.58
CA LEU A 280 -33.47 15.68 -14.43
C LEU A 280 -34.45 14.67 -15.05
N LYS A 281 -35.40 14.13 -14.28
CA LYS A 281 -36.44 13.23 -14.82
C LYS A 281 -37.22 13.92 -15.95
N GLN A 282 -37.61 15.18 -15.76
CA GLN A 282 -38.29 15.96 -16.79
C GLN A 282 -37.39 16.17 -18.01
N HIS A 283 -36.13 16.56 -17.82
CA HIS A 283 -35.17 16.73 -18.91
C HIS A 283 -35.01 15.46 -19.76
N ILE A 284 -34.94 14.28 -19.14
CA ILE A 284 -34.83 13.00 -19.84
C ILE A 284 -36.12 12.68 -20.62
N LYS A 285 -37.29 12.96 -20.05
CA LYS A 285 -38.59 12.73 -20.69
C LYS A 285 -38.78 13.59 -21.94
N GLU A 286 -38.28 14.83 -21.92
CA GLU A 286 -38.33 15.77 -23.04
C GLU A 286 -37.40 15.37 -24.20
N ARG A 287 -36.39 14.54 -23.95
CA ARG A 287 -35.43 14.07 -24.97
C ARG A 287 -35.99 12.92 -25.82
N PRO A 288 -35.67 12.87 -27.12
CA PRO A 288 -36.06 11.76 -27.99
C PRO A 288 -35.33 10.48 -27.57
N VAL A 289 -35.97 9.32 -27.77
CA VAL A 289 -35.47 8.01 -27.30
C VAL A 289 -34.06 7.71 -27.81
N GLY A 290 -33.71 8.10 -29.05
CA GLY A 290 -32.38 7.89 -29.62
C GLY A 290 -31.25 8.67 -28.91
N GLU A 291 -31.58 9.78 -28.23
CA GLU A 291 -30.63 10.61 -27.49
C GLU A 291 -30.60 10.28 -25.99
N ARG A 292 -31.30 9.22 -25.55
CA ARG A 292 -31.32 8.83 -24.12
C ARG A 292 -30.17 7.94 -23.69
N ASN A 293 -29.35 7.51 -24.65
CA ASN A 293 -28.14 6.71 -24.43
C ASN A 293 -27.02 7.58 -23.83
N VAL A 294 -27.26 8.09 -22.63
CA VAL A 294 -26.41 9.05 -21.92
C VAL A 294 -26.26 8.61 -20.47
N VAL A 295 -25.04 8.68 -19.95
CA VAL A 295 -24.80 8.65 -18.49
C VAL A 295 -25.11 10.03 -17.96
N TRP A 296 -26.30 10.21 -17.38
CA TRP A 296 -26.79 11.51 -16.95
C TRP A 296 -26.02 12.03 -15.73
N ILE A 297 -25.97 13.35 -15.56
CA ILE A 297 -25.35 13.98 -14.40
C ILE A 297 -26.33 14.96 -13.75
N SER A 298 -26.41 14.91 -12.41
CA SER A 298 -27.00 16.00 -11.63
C SER A 298 -26.04 16.48 -10.56
N CYS A 299 -25.97 17.79 -10.38
CA CYS A 299 -25.21 18.46 -9.33
C CYS A 299 -26.17 19.25 -8.44
N TYR A 300 -26.07 19.06 -7.13
CA TYR A 300 -26.93 19.70 -6.14
C TYR A 300 -26.16 20.03 -4.85
N GLY A 301 -26.71 20.93 -4.05
CA GLY A 301 -26.16 21.24 -2.72
C GLY A 301 -26.36 20.08 -1.75
N GLU A 302 -25.32 19.73 -0.99
CA GLU A 302 -25.31 18.54 -0.14
C GLU A 302 -26.29 18.66 1.04
N ASN A 303 -26.34 19.84 1.69
CA ASN A 303 -27.29 20.14 2.78
C ASN A 303 -28.40 21.10 2.30
N PRO A 304 -29.53 21.22 3.05
CA PRO A 304 -30.61 22.15 2.71
C PRO A 304 -30.13 23.60 2.52
N HIS A 305 -29.18 24.06 3.34
CA HIS A 305 -28.59 25.39 3.21
C HIS A 305 -27.76 25.56 1.93
N ASP A 306 -27.03 24.51 1.54
CA ASP A 306 -26.24 24.50 0.31
C ASP A 306 -27.16 24.54 -0.92
N LYS A 307 -28.31 23.83 -0.88
CA LYS A 307 -29.30 23.83 -1.97
C LYS A 307 -29.86 25.22 -2.24
N GLU A 308 -30.17 25.98 -1.18
CA GLU A 308 -30.64 27.36 -1.30
C GLU A 308 -29.53 28.32 -1.77
N SER A 309 -28.28 28.04 -1.41
CA SER A 309 -27.13 28.91 -1.71
C SER A 309 -26.52 28.66 -3.09
N LEU A 310 -26.70 27.47 -3.68
CA LEU A 310 -26.10 27.08 -4.96
C LEU A 310 -26.67 27.87 -6.15
N GLY A 311 -27.96 28.16 -6.13
CA GLY A 311 -28.66 28.81 -7.23
C GLY A 311 -28.86 27.92 -8.46
N GLU A 312 -28.98 28.54 -9.63
CA GLU A 312 -29.21 27.86 -10.90
C GLU A 312 -27.91 27.24 -11.47
N VAL A 313 -28.03 26.03 -12.02
CA VAL A 313 -26.90 25.23 -12.54
C VAL A 313 -27.16 24.87 -14.00
N ASN A 314 -26.23 25.27 -14.88
CA ASN A 314 -26.27 24.95 -16.30
C ASN A 314 -25.21 23.91 -16.66
N TYR A 315 -25.49 23.10 -17.68
CA TYR A 315 -24.61 22.02 -18.14
C TYR A 315 -24.29 22.20 -19.62
N TYR A 316 -23.02 22.02 -19.99
CA TYR A 316 -22.56 22.17 -21.37
C TYR A 316 -21.60 21.03 -21.77
N PRO A 317 -21.62 20.60 -23.04
CA PRO A 317 -22.68 20.85 -24.03
C PRO A 317 -23.98 20.09 -23.75
N TYR A 318 -23.87 18.98 -23.03
CA TYR A 318 -24.98 18.11 -22.67
C TYR A 318 -24.96 17.83 -21.17
N ARG A 319 -26.12 17.54 -20.59
CA ARG A 319 -26.26 17.16 -19.18
C ARG A 319 -25.88 15.70 -18.92
N GLY A 320 -24.67 15.31 -19.31
CA GLY A 320 -24.19 13.95 -19.13
C GLY A 320 -23.14 13.54 -20.15
N PHE A 321 -22.76 12.26 -20.10
CA PHE A 321 -21.78 11.66 -21.02
C PHE A 321 -22.50 10.78 -22.04
N PRO A 322 -22.53 11.15 -23.33
CA PRO A 322 -23.13 10.33 -24.37
C PRO A 322 -22.46 8.96 -24.51
N GLY A 323 -23.27 7.95 -24.82
CA GLY A 323 -22.85 6.56 -24.88
C GLY A 323 -21.82 6.26 -25.96
N TYR A 324 -21.78 7.05 -27.04
CA TYR A 324 -20.85 6.85 -28.16
C TYR A 324 -19.37 7.07 -27.80
N TYR A 325 -19.08 7.67 -26.63
CA TYR A 325 -17.72 7.75 -26.10
C TYR A 325 -17.26 6.44 -25.42
N HIS A 326 -18.16 5.50 -25.16
CA HIS A 326 -17.89 4.25 -24.48
C HIS A 326 -18.02 3.05 -25.44
N PRO A 327 -17.29 1.94 -25.20
CA PRO A 327 -16.35 1.69 -24.10
C PRO A 327 -14.94 2.25 -24.35
N PHE A 328 -14.20 2.45 -23.25
CA PHE A 328 -12.77 2.79 -23.33
C PHE A 328 -11.94 1.55 -23.64
N ARG A 329 -11.18 1.58 -24.74
CA ARG A 329 -10.33 0.47 -25.23
C ARG A 329 -8.85 0.84 -25.37
N ASN A 330 -8.39 1.88 -24.67
CA ASN A 330 -7.01 2.36 -24.75
C ASN A 330 -6.53 2.73 -26.18
N THR A 331 -7.47 3.08 -27.07
CA THR A 331 -7.16 3.48 -28.45
C THR A 331 -6.37 4.80 -28.45
N PRO A 332 -5.26 4.91 -29.19
CA PRO A 332 -4.48 6.14 -29.28
C PRO A 332 -5.31 7.34 -29.74
N GLY A 333 -5.23 8.44 -28.99
CA GLY A 333 -5.99 9.66 -29.24
C GLY A 333 -7.33 9.76 -28.51
N TYR A 334 -7.72 8.74 -27.73
CA TYR A 334 -8.95 8.77 -26.91
C TYR A 334 -8.93 9.92 -25.88
N LEU A 335 -9.97 10.75 -25.94
CA LEU A 335 -10.25 11.77 -24.94
C LEU A 335 -11.45 11.36 -24.10
N SER A 336 -11.42 11.68 -22.81
CA SER A 336 -12.61 11.43 -21.98
C SER A 336 -13.63 12.50 -22.31
N PRO A 337 -14.92 12.15 -22.43
CA PRO A 337 -15.95 13.17 -22.50
C PRO A 337 -15.94 13.99 -21.21
N LEU A 338 -16.24 15.28 -21.35
CA LEU A 338 -16.32 16.25 -20.26
C LEU A 338 -17.71 16.88 -20.26
N VAL A 339 -18.16 17.28 -19.07
CA VAL A 339 -19.34 18.12 -18.91
C VAL A 339 -18.91 19.34 -18.10
N ALA A 340 -19.11 20.55 -18.64
CA ALA A 340 -18.92 21.77 -17.87
C ALA A 340 -20.21 22.10 -17.12
N VAL A 341 -20.10 22.24 -15.81
CA VAL A 341 -21.18 22.63 -14.91
C VAL A 341 -20.93 24.07 -14.51
N GLN A 342 -21.81 24.97 -14.95
CA GLN A 342 -21.75 26.39 -14.64
C GLN A 342 -22.71 26.71 -13.50
N PHE A 343 -22.18 27.28 -12.42
CA PHE A 343 -22.97 27.79 -11.31
C PHE A 343 -23.30 29.25 -11.59
N VAL A 344 -24.53 29.56 -11.99
CA VAL A 344 -24.87 30.86 -12.60
C VAL A 344 -24.94 31.99 -11.57
N ARG A 345 -25.54 31.73 -10.41
CA ARG A 345 -25.68 32.70 -9.31
C ARG A 345 -25.56 32.03 -7.93
N PRO A 346 -24.39 31.46 -7.61
CA PRO A 346 -24.09 31.02 -6.24
C PRO A 346 -24.07 32.21 -5.28
N LYS A 347 -24.48 31.98 -4.04
CA LYS A 347 -24.47 33.00 -2.99
C LYS A 347 -23.02 33.31 -2.56
N PRO A 348 -22.56 34.57 -2.65
CA PRO A 348 -21.19 34.93 -2.28
C PRO A 348 -20.98 34.87 -0.76
N HIS A 349 -19.72 34.77 -0.34
CA HIS A 349 -19.26 34.70 1.05
C HIS A 349 -19.83 33.55 1.88
N VAL A 350 -20.27 32.48 1.22
CA VAL A 350 -20.78 31.26 1.85
C VAL A 350 -20.02 30.07 1.27
N LEU A 351 -19.64 29.14 2.15
CA LEU A 351 -19.08 27.85 1.74
C LEU A 351 -20.24 26.93 1.33
N ILE A 352 -20.27 26.51 0.07
CA ILE A 352 -21.32 25.68 -0.51
C ILE A 352 -20.77 24.29 -0.78
N ASN A 353 -21.33 23.28 -0.14
CA ASN A 353 -20.99 21.88 -0.39
C ASN A 353 -21.80 21.35 -1.58
N ILE A 354 -21.11 20.91 -2.63
CA ILE A 354 -21.74 20.46 -3.87
C ILE A 354 -21.44 18.98 -4.07
N GLU A 355 -22.47 18.22 -4.40
CA GLU A 355 -22.36 16.83 -4.81
C GLU A 355 -22.87 16.68 -6.24
N CYS A 356 -22.04 16.14 -7.12
CA CYS A 356 -22.41 15.75 -8.48
C CYS A 356 -22.47 14.22 -8.58
N ARG A 357 -23.59 13.69 -9.06
CA ARG A 357 -23.84 12.25 -9.21
C ARG A 357 -24.02 11.89 -10.68
N ALA A 358 -23.44 10.75 -11.06
CA ALA A 358 -23.68 10.10 -12.35
C ALA A 358 -24.82 9.08 -12.23
N TRP A 359 -25.63 9.00 -13.28
CA TRP A 359 -26.80 8.14 -13.33
C TRP A 359 -26.72 7.21 -14.55
N ALA A 360 -26.57 5.92 -14.25
CA ALA A 360 -26.73 4.79 -15.17
C ALA A 360 -27.12 3.56 -14.33
N LYS A 361 -27.79 2.57 -14.93
CA LYS A 361 -28.28 1.37 -14.22
C LYS A 361 -27.17 0.58 -13.54
N ASN A 362 -25.96 0.61 -14.10
CA ASN A 362 -24.78 -0.10 -13.60
C ASN A 362 -23.78 0.80 -12.84
N ILE A 363 -24.17 2.02 -12.47
CA ILE A 363 -23.41 2.89 -11.56
C ILE A 363 -24.07 2.80 -10.19
N GLU A 364 -23.39 2.19 -9.23
CA GLU A 364 -23.87 2.13 -7.86
C GLU A 364 -23.54 3.44 -7.14
N TYR A 365 -24.54 4.02 -6.49
CA TYR A 365 -24.33 5.18 -5.63
C TYR A 365 -24.13 4.73 -4.19
N LYS A 366 -22.94 5.02 -3.64
CA LYS A 366 -22.66 4.82 -2.21
C LYS A 366 -22.12 6.12 -1.64
N ARG A 367 -22.85 6.69 -0.68
CA ARG A 367 -22.43 7.88 0.08
C ARG A 367 -21.98 7.47 1.48
N THR A 368 -20.70 7.10 1.59
CA THR A 368 -20.04 6.85 2.87
C THR A 368 -18.99 7.93 3.12
N LEU A 369 -18.72 8.26 4.39
CA LEU A 369 -17.71 9.26 4.78
C LEU A 369 -16.30 8.97 4.22
N GLN A 370 -15.98 7.70 3.96
CA GLN A 370 -14.66 7.26 3.48
C GLN A 370 -14.65 6.91 1.99
N ASN A 371 -15.78 6.45 1.44
CA ASN A 371 -15.92 6.00 0.05
C ASN A 371 -17.17 6.63 -0.56
N ARG A 372 -16.97 7.46 -1.58
CA ARG A 372 -18.02 7.93 -2.49
C ARG A 372 -17.89 7.18 -3.81
N GLU A 373 -18.96 6.50 -4.20
CA GLU A 373 -19.03 5.78 -5.47
C GLU A 373 -20.15 6.40 -6.33
N GLY A 374 -19.90 6.55 -7.64
CA GLY A 374 -20.86 7.16 -8.57
C GLY A 374 -21.13 8.65 -8.36
N SER A 375 -20.49 9.28 -7.37
CA SER A 375 -20.58 10.73 -7.12
C SER A 375 -19.22 11.36 -6.84
N VAL A 376 -19.18 12.68 -6.93
CA VAL A 376 -18.03 13.50 -6.56
C VAL A 376 -18.49 14.67 -5.73
N HIS A 377 -17.72 15.00 -4.70
CA HIS A 377 -17.97 16.10 -3.79
C HIS A 377 -16.86 17.14 -3.92
N PHE A 378 -17.26 18.41 -3.90
CA PHE A 378 -16.35 19.54 -3.81
C PHE A 378 -17.05 20.72 -3.13
N GLU A 379 -16.25 21.64 -2.63
CA GLU A 379 -16.73 22.82 -1.93
C GLU A 379 -16.46 24.06 -2.78
N LEU A 380 -17.40 24.99 -2.84
CA LEU A 380 -17.27 26.23 -3.59
C LEU A 380 -17.48 27.41 -2.64
N GLN A 381 -16.54 28.36 -2.65
CA GLN A 381 -16.70 29.65 -1.97
C GLN A 381 -16.20 30.77 -2.88
N ILE A 382 -17.03 31.80 -3.04
CA ILE A 382 -16.75 32.96 -3.88
C ILE A 382 -16.82 34.21 -3.01
N ASP A 383 -15.73 34.97 -2.97
CA ASP A 383 -15.61 36.23 -2.25
C ASP A 383 -15.56 37.46 -3.17
#